data_AF-A0A8S3ZYG1-F1
#
_entry.id   AF-A0A8S3ZYG1-F1
#
_cell.length_a   1.000
_cell.length_b   1.000
_cell.length_c   1.000
_cell.angle_alpha   90.00
_cell.angle_beta   90.00
_cell.angle_gamma   90.00
#
_symmetry.space_group_name_H-M   'P 1'
#
loop_
_entity.id
_entity.type
_entity.pdbx_description
1 polymer ?
#
loop_
_entity_poly.entity_id
_entity_poly.type
_entity_poly.pdbx_seq_one_letter_code
_entity_poly.pdbx_strand_id
1 'polypeptide(L)'
;MAASREVRLLRSCLCYLFTCLIVTDSINLDAKFSVIKRGNTNSANTYFGFSVAQHQVLSEPVTPASTVIENVLLVGAPKESRLLGNRKTGGVLYRCNVRDGTESCQTIEDGTSTPPTDSELVDDQWLGVTVASQGSGKKAVACAHRYVKNNAALGICYTFMQTLDFDSIFIPCNRLSHRHYLQDFGLCQAGLSAVIGQDDAFVMGAPGSVLWQ
;
A
#
# COMPACT_ATOMS: atom_id res chain seq x y z
N MET A 1 2.00 34.18 -52.02
CA MET A 1 3.34 33.81 -51.48
C MET A 1 3.49 34.12 -49.97
N ALA A 2 2.74 35.07 -49.38
CA ALA A 2 2.78 35.38 -47.95
C ALA A 2 2.16 34.28 -47.04
N ALA A 3 1.01 33.70 -47.42
CA ALA A 3 0.30 32.70 -46.61
C ALA A 3 1.10 31.41 -46.35
N SER A 4 1.99 30.99 -47.25
CA SER A 4 2.83 29.80 -47.03
C SER A 4 3.99 30.05 -46.07
N ARG A 5 4.34 31.32 -45.83
CA ARG A 5 5.43 31.72 -44.93
C ARG A 5 4.93 31.79 -43.48
N GLU A 6 3.72 32.31 -43.28
CA GLU A 6 2.97 32.31 -42.02
C GLU A 6 2.78 30.88 -41.46
N VAL A 7 2.33 29.94 -42.30
CA VAL A 7 2.09 28.54 -41.88
C VAL A 7 3.39 27.82 -41.49
N ARG A 8 4.51 28.13 -42.16
CA ARG A 8 5.83 27.57 -41.79
C ARG A 8 6.36 28.16 -40.49
N LEU A 9 6.14 29.46 -40.25
CA LEU A 9 6.48 30.10 -38.99
C LEU A 9 5.68 29.50 -37.83
N LEU A 10 4.37 29.34 -38.01
CA LEU A 10 3.48 28.78 -36.99
C LEU A 10 3.86 27.34 -36.65
N ARG A 11 4.16 26.50 -37.65
CA ARG A 11 4.67 25.13 -37.44
C ARG A 11 6.00 25.12 -36.71
N SER A 12 6.92 26.01 -37.07
CA SER A 12 8.23 26.08 -36.39
C SER A 12 8.07 26.54 -34.94
N CYS A 13 7.22 27.53 -34.66
CA CYS A 13 6.89 27.96 -33.30
C CYS A 13 6.22 26.85 -32.49
N LEU A 14 5.28 26.10 -33.08
CA LEU A 14 4.65 24.94 -32.44
C LEU A 14 5.65 23.83 -32.13
N CYS A 15 6.60 23.54 -33.04
CA CYS A 15 7.68 22.59 -32.77
C CYS A 15 8.60 23.06 -31.63
N TYR A 16 8.99 24.34 -31.61
CA TYR A 16 9.80 24.90 -30.53
C TYR A 16 9.07 24.87 -29.18
N LEU A 17 7.77 25.20 -29.16
CA LEU A 17 6.93 25.14 -27.97
C LEU A 17 6.80 23.68 -27.47
N PHE A 18 6.61 22.72 -28.36
CA PHE A 18 6.57 21.29 -28.02
C PHE A 18 7.92 20.81 -27.47
N THR A 19 9.06 21.21 -28.05
CA THR A 19 10.38 20.84 -27.51
C THR A 19 10.68 21.46 -26.14
N CYS A 20 10.19 22.67 -25.85
CA CYS A 20 10.33 23.30 -24.54
C CYS A 20 9.42 22.67 -23.48
N LEU A 21 8.26 22.12 -23.86
CA LEU A 21 7.35 21.42 -22.96
C LEU A 21 7.83 20.01 -22.57
N ILE A 22 8.82 19.45 -23.27
CA ILE A 22 9.28 18.07 -23.06
C ILE A 22 10.43 17.96 -22.02
N VAL A 23 10.97 19.07 -21.52
CA VAL A 23 12.10 19.03 -20.56
C VAL A 23 11.70 19.59 -19.20
N THR A 24 10.76 18.93 -18.54
CA THR A 24 10.68 19.01 -17.08
C THR A 24 11.56 17.91 -16.51
N ASP A 25 12.87 18.17 -16.46
CA ASP A 25 13.73 17.36 -15.61
C ASP A 25 13.28 17.53 -14.16
N SER A 26 13.30 16.46 -13.39
CA SER A 26 13.10 16.53 -11.94
C SER A 26 14.26 17.32 -11.33
N ILE A 27 14.13 18.65 -11.28
CA ILE A 27 15.25 19.57 -11.00
C ILE A 27 15.90 19.39 -9.62
N ASN A 28 15.26 18.66 -8.71
CA ASN A 28 15.71 18.46 -7.34
C ASN A 28 15.62 17.01 -6.84
N LEU A 29 15.40 16.03 -7.73
CA LEU A 29 15.53 14.61 -7.38
C LEU A 29 16.89 14.08 -7.82
N ASP A 30 17.66 13.56 -6.87
CA ASP A 30 18.94 12.92 -7.18
C ASP A 30 18.70 11.52 -7.77
N ALA A 31 18.70 11.44 -9.09
CA ALA A 31 18.60 10.17 -9.82
C ALA A 31 19.92 9.37 -9.81
N LYS A 32 21.05 9.98 -9.44
CA LYS A 32 22.37 9.35 -9.50
C LYS A 32 22.66 8.52 -8.25
N PHE A 33 22.26 9.02 -7.07
CA PHE A 33 22.50 8.38 -5.78
C PHE A 33 21.19 7.98 -5.09
N SER A 34 20.34 7.22 -5.81
CA SER A 34 19.09 6.72 -5.27
C SER A 34 19.30 5.62 -4.22
N VAL A 35 18.50 5.63 -3.17
CA VAL A 35 18.40 4.51 -2.22
C VAL A 35 17.53 3.42 -2.83
N ILE A 36 18.10 2.23 -3.04
CA ILE A 36 17.39 1.08 -3.60
C ILE A 36 17.06 0.10 -2.48
N LYS A 37 15.81 -0.36 -2.45
CA LYS A 37 15.33 -1.38 -1.52
C LYS A 37 14.74 -2.55 -2.29
N ARG A 38 14.99 -3.76 -1.79
CA ARG A 38 14.56 -5.03 -2.40
C ARG A 38 13.87 -5.88 -1.34
N GLY A 39 12.73 -6.44 -1.72
CA GLY A 39 12.09 -7.52 -0.97
C GLY A 39 12.78 -8.87 -1.22
N ASN A 40 12.04 -9.94 -1.00
CA ASN A 40 12.51 -11.30 -1.24
C ASN A 40 12.88 -11.54 -2.72
N THR A 41 14.16 -11.82 -2.97
CA THR A 41 14.70 -12.11 -4.31
C THR A 41 14.61 -13.58 -4.70
N ASN A 42 14.26 -14.47 -3.77
CA ASN A 42 14.15 -15.91 -4.01
C ASN A 42 12.80 -16.29 -4.64
N SER A 43 11.84 -15.36 -4.66
CA SER A 43 10.52 -15.54 -5.26
C SER A 43 10.32 -14.53 -6.39
N ALA A 44 9.96 -15.01 -7.57
CA ALA A 44 9.56 -14.15 -8.68
C ALA A 44 8.11 -13.67 -8.48
N ASN A 45 7.78 -12.50 -9.05
CA ASN A 45 6.42 -11.95 -9.08
C ASN A 45 5.77 -11.70 -7.70
N THR A 46 6.56 -11.29 -6.71
CA THR A 46 6.07 -10.91 -5.36
C THR A 46 5.27 -9.60 -5.35
N TYR A 47 5.45 -8.78 -6.38
CA TYR A 47 4.93 -7.42 -6.49
C TYR A 47 5.41 -6.52 -5.34
N PHE A 48 6.62 -6.76 -4.85
CA PHE A 48 7.27 -5.82 -3.93
C PHE A 48 7.29 -4.41 -4.52
N GLY A 49 6.78 -3.43 -3.77
CA GLY A 49 6.64 -2.06 -4.25
C GLY A 49 5.26 -1.75 -4.85
N PHE A 50 4.30 -2.68 -4.80
CA PHE A 50 2.93 -2.42 -5.28
C PHE A 50 2.29 -1.23 -4.57
N SER A 51 2.57 -1.09 -3.27
CA SER A 51 2.19 0.07 -2.47
C SER A 51 3.36 0.46 -1.57
N VAL A 52 3.49 1.77 -1.31
CA VAL A 52 4.58 2.34 -0.50
C VAL A 52 4.07 3.47 0.38
N ALA A 53 4.61 3.57 1.60
CA ALA A 53 4.35 4.70 2.50
C ALA A 53 5.59 5.06 3.30
N GLN A 54 5.77 6.34 3.59
CA GLN A 54 6.83 6.81 4.49
C GLN A 54 6.33 6.77 5.94
N HIS A 55 7.18 6.33 6.85
CA HIS A 55 6.89 6.26 8.27
C HIS A 55 8.14 6.62 9.09
N GLN A 56 7.93 7.18 10.29
CA GLN A 56 9.02 7.48 11.21
C GLN A 56 8.67 6.94 12.59
N VAL A 57 9.57 6.10 13.10
CA VAL A 57 9.48 5.58 14.46
C VAL A 57 10.16 6.58 15.39
N LEU A 58 9.51 6.95 16.48
CA LEU A 58 10.01 7.88 17.48
C LEU A 58 10.43 7.17 18.76
N SER A 59 11.33 7.81 19.53
CA SER A 59 11.67 7.39 20.89
C SER A 59 10.44 7.43 21.81
N GLU A 60 10.22 6.35 22.56
CA GLU A 60 9.12 6.25 23.53
C GLU A 60 9.52 6.77 24.93
N PRO A 61 8.60 7.43 25.66
CA PRO A 61 7.24 7.79 25.26
C PRO A 61 7.23 8.93 24.23
N VAL A 62 6.19 8.95 23.37
CA VAL A 62 6.05 9.99 22.34
C VAL A 62 5.70 11.33 22.99
N THR A 63 6.61 12.30 22.89
CA THR A 63 6.50 13.65 23.42
C THR A 63 6.97 14.66 22.36
N PRO A 64 6.74 15.97 22.53
CA PRO A 64 7.26 16.99 21.61
C PRO A 64 8.80 17.00 21.49
N ALA A 65 9.52 16.40 22.44
CA ALA A 65 10.99 16.28 22.42
C ALA A 65 11.49 14.93 21.87
N SER A 66 10.59 14.03 21.43
CA SER A 66 10.97 12.73 20.90
C SER A 66 11.81 12.85 19.63
N THR A 67 12.80 11.97 19.50
CA THR A 67 13.70 11.93 18.35
C THR A 67 13.29 10.80 17.40
N VAL A 68 13.57 10.99 16.11
CA VAL A 68 13.37 9.94 15.10
C VAL A 68 14.45 8.87 15.27
N ILE A 69 14.05 7.67 15.67
CA ILE A 69 14.95 6.53 15.81
C ILE A 69 15.10 5.77 14.50
N GLU A 70 14.06 5.74 13.67
CA GLU A 70 14.08 5.04 12.39
C GLU A 70 13.27 5.77 11.31
N ASN A 71 13.83 5.87 10.11
CA ASN A 71 13.11 6.33 8.93
C ASN A 71 12.78 5.12 8.07
N VAL A 72 11.50 4.79 7.97
CA VAL A 72 11.04 3.54 7.37
C VAL A 72 10.29 3.84 6.09
N LEU A 73 10.64 3.12 5.03
CA LEU A 73 9.77 2.93 3.88
C LEU A 73 8.98 1.64 4.11
N LEU A 74 7.67 1.77 4.30
CA LEU A 74 6.75 0.65 4.33
C LEU A 74 6.45 0.22 2.90
N VAL A 75 6.54 -1.07 2.62
CA VAL A 75 6.38 -1.60 1.26
C VAL A 75 5.50 -2.84 1.26
N GLY A 76 4.44 -2.82 0.45
CA GLY A 76 3.59 -3.99 0.22
C GLY A 76 4.13 -4.89 -0.89
N ALA A 77 4.02 -6.21 -0.70
CA ALA A 77 4.32 -7.25 -1.68
C ALA A 77 3.14 -8.24 -1.77
N PRO A 78 2.00 -7.86 -2.38
CA PRO A 78 0.73 -8.58 -2.27
C PRO A 78 0.70 -9.98 -2.90
N LYS A 79 1.64 -10.29 -3.79
CA LYS A 79 1.74 -11.61 -4.44
C LYS A 79 2.79 -12.51 -3.79
N GLU A 80 3.58 -12.00 -2.85
CA GLU A 80 4.49 -12.83 -2.07
C GLU A 80 3.68 -13.82 -1.22
N SER A 81 4.20 -15.03 -1.03
CA SER A 81 3.51 -16.05 -0.26
C SER A 81 4.24 -16.32 1.04
N ARG A 82 3.48 -16.40 2.14
CA ARG A 82 3.99 -16.78 3.47
C ARG A 82 3.21 -17.98 4.00
N LEU A 83 3.85 -18.81 4.81
CA LEU A 83 3.19 -19.91 5.50
C LEU A 83 2.73 -19.46 6.90
N LEU A 84 1.47 -19.74 7.22
CA LEU A 84 0.92 -19.67 8.58
C LEU A 84 0.54 -21.09 9.01
N GLY A 85 1.41 -21.71 9.79
CA GLY A 85 1.35 -23.15 10.06
C GLY A 85 1.53 -23.96 8.78
N ASN A 86 0.51 -24.70 8.37
CA ASN A 86 0.49 -25.50 7.13
C ASN A 86 -0.31 -24.85 6.00
N ARG A 87 -0.85 -23.64 6.18
CA ARG A 87 -1.64 -22.92 5.17
C ARG A 87 -0.82 -21.83 4.51
N LYS A 88 -1.01 -21.67 3.21
CA LYS A 88 -0.40 -20.60 2.44
C LYS A 88 -1.22 -19.33 2.60
N THR A 89 -0.56 -18.19 2.71
CA THR A 89 -1.20 -16.88 2.79
C THR A 89 -0.57 -15.94 1.78
N GLY A 90 -1.41 -15.10 1.18
CA GLY A 90 -1.02 -14.15 0.14
C GLY A 90 -0.72 -12.77 0.71
N GLY A 91 0.45 -12.25 0.35
CA GLY A 91 0.92 -10.92 0.66
C GLY A 91 1.83 -10.85 1.88
N VAL A 92 2.80 -9.95 1.81
CA VAL A 92 3.77 -9.64 2.86
C VAL A 92 3.93 -8.12 2.95
N LEU A 93 4.10 -7.62 4.17
CA LEU A 93 4.43 -6.23 4.44
C LEU A 93 5.90 -6.13 4.85
N TYR A 94 6.61 -5.14 4.32
CA TYR A 94 8.01 -4.89 4.62
C TYR A 94 8.21 -3.54 5.31
N ARG A 95 9.13 -3.50 6.27
CA ARG A 95 9.79 -2.28 6.77
C ARG A 95 11.20 -2.22 6.19
N CYS A 96 11.50 -1.12 5.49
CA CYS A 96 12.82 -0.87 4.92
C CYS A 96 13.40 0.39 5.57
N ASN A 97 14.43 0.25 6.40
CA ASN A 97 15.10 1.41 6.97
C ASN A 97 15.86 2.16 5.87
N VAL A 98 15.52 3.41 5.63
CA VAL A 98 16.06 4.23 4.54
C VAL A 98 17.53 4.63 4.77
N ARG A 99 17.96 4.70 6.03
CA ARG A 99 19.34 5.06 6.38
C ARG A 99 20.30 3.87 6.31
N ASP A 100 19.77 2.66 6.41
CA ASP A 100 20.60 1.47 6.26
C ASP A 100 21.13 1.41 4.82
N GLY A 101 22.46 1.36 4.68
CA GLY A 101 23.13 1.24 3.38
C GLY A 101 22.92 -0.11 2.69
N THR A 102 22.08 -0.98 3.26
CA THR A 102 21.70 -2.27 2.68
C THR A 102 20.47 -2.12 1.79
N GLU A 103 20.35 -2.99 0.79
CA GLU A 103 19.13 -3.04 -0.02
C GLU A 103 18.02 -3.88 0.66
N SER A 104 18.35 -4.67 1.68
CA SER A 104 17.42 -5.61 2.32
C SER A 104 16.36 -4.91 3.18
N CYS A 105 15.17 -5.50 3.21
CA CYS A 105 14.06 -5.09 4.06
C CYS A 105 13.64 -6.22 5.01
N GLN A 106 13.09 -5.85 6.16
CA GLN A 106 12.55 -6.80 7.12
C GLN A 106 11.04 -6.94 6.93
N THR A 107 10.50 -8.12 7.17
CA THR A 107 9.05 -8.34 7.13
C THR A 107 8.40 -7.85 8.43
N ILE A 108 7.19 -7.29 8.32
CA ILE A 108 6.35 -6.91 9.47
C ILE A 108 5.38 -8.04 9.76
N GLU A 109 5.25 -8.42 11.03
CA GLU A 109 4.25 -9.39 11.46
C GLU A 109 2.88 -8.71 11.60
N ASP A 110 1.89 -9.23 10.89
CA ASP A 110 0.50 -8.74 10.86
C ASP A 110 -0.34 -9.22 12.07
N GLY A 111 0.31 -9.77 13.10
CA GLY A 111 -0.36 -10.36 14.26
C GLY A 111 -1.11 -11.68 13.99
N THR A 112 -1.14 -12.16 12.75
CA THR A 112 -1.81 -13.42 12.40
C THR A 112 -0.92 -14.60 12.78
N SER A 113 -1.08 -15.11 13.99
CA SER A 113 -0.35 -16.28 14.50
C SER A 113 -1.16 -17.57 14.38
N THR A 114 -2.48 -17.49 14.25
CA THR A 114 -3.37 -18.64 14.09
C THR A 114 -3.53 -19.00 12.61
N PRO A 115 -3.39 -20.27 12.24
CA PRO A 115 -3.69 -20.72 10.89
C PRO A 115 -5.13 -20.37 10.49
N PRO A 116 -5.37 -19.94 9.23
CA PRO A 116 -6.70 -19.70 8.69
C PRO A 116 -7.62 -20.92 8.83
N THR A 117 -8.89 -20.66 9.10
CA THR A 117 -9.92 -21.71 9.13
C THR A 117 -10.33 -22.14 7.72
N ASP A 118 -11.02 -23.27 7.58
CA ASP A 118 -11.56 -23.71 6.28
C ASP A 118 -12.60 -22.76 5.68
N SER A 119 -13.16 -21.87 6.50
CA SER A 119 -14.07 -20.82 6.04
C SER A 119 -13.38 -19.61 5.43
N GLU A 120 -12.05 -19.55 5.48
CA GLU A 120 -11.24 -18.40 5.06
C GLU A 120 -10.35 -18.77 3.88
N LEU A 121 -10.44 -18.01 2.79
CA LEU A 121 -9.55 -18.14 1.64
C LEU A 121 -8.55 -16.99 1.67
N VAL A 122 -7.31 -17.30 2.03
CA VAL A 122 -6.25 -16.30 2.25
C VAL A 122 -5.03 -16.45 1.35
N ASP A 123 -4.94 -17.52 0.56
CA ASP A 123 -3.79 -17.81 -0.32
C ASP A 123 -3.50 -16.69 -1.34
N ASP A 124 -4.52 -15.95 -1.77
CA ASP A 124 -4.45 -14.83 -2.73
C ASP A 124 -5.24 -13.62 -2.21
N GLN A 125 -5.17 -13.35 -0.91
CA GLN A 125 -5.85 -12.21 -0.26
C GLN A 125 -5.25 -10.83 -0.59
N TRP A 126 -3.99 -10.81 -1.06
CA TRP A 126 -3.23 -9.61 -1.44
C TRP A 126 -2.93 -8.66 -0.27
N LEU A 127 -2.37 -9.17 0.83
CA LEU A 127 -1.89 -8.32 1.92
C LEU A 127 -0.77 -7.38 1.44
N GLY A 128 -0.94 -6.08 1.65
CA GLY A 128 -0.05 -5.04 1.14
C GLY A 128 -0.47 -4.50 -0.22
N VAL A 129 -1.71 -4.75 -0.67
CA VAL A 129 -2.28 -4.04 -1.84
C VAL A 129 -2.35 -2.54 -1.59
N THR A 130 -2.60 -2.15 -0.34
CA THR A 130 -2.60 -0.78 0.14
C THR A 130 -1.81 -0.74 1.44
N VAL A 131 -0.95 0.25 1.56
CA VAL A 131 -0.22 0.60 2.77
C VAL A 131 -0.32 2.10 2.96
N ALA A 132 -0.68 2.55 4.16
CA ALA A 132 -0.74 3.97 4.50
C ALA A 132 -0.17 4.21 5.90
N SER A 133 0.35 5.41 6.14
CA SER A 133 0.87 5.83 7.44
C SER A 133 0.29 7.18 7.82
N GLN A 134 0.03 7.37 9.11
CA GLN A 134 -0.30 8.68 9.69
C GLN A 134 0.93 9.61 9.81
N GLY A 135 2.13 9.12 9.48
CA GLY A 135 3.38 9.85 9.59
C GLY A 135 4.14 9.54 10.88
N SER A 136 4.89 10.53 11.36
CA SER A 136 5.87 10.35 12.44
C SER A 136 5.25 10.04 13.79
N GLY A 137 5.68 8.95 14.43
CA GLY A 137 5.27 8.56 15.79
C GLY A 137 3.80 8.16 15.91
N LYS A 138 3.16 7.79 14.80
CA LYS A 138 1.72 7.49 14.72
C LYS A 138 1.46 6.12 14.09
N LYS A 139 0.20 5.74 13.89
CA LYS A 139 -0.16 4.42 13.36
C LYS A 139 0.12 4.28 11.87
N ALA A 140 0.18 3.02 11.44
CA ALA A 140 0.16 2.63 10.04
C ALA A 140 -0.94 1.59 9.79
N VAL A 141 -1.26 1.36 8.51
CA VAL A 141 -2.27 0.38 8.09
C VAL A 141 -1.82 -0.33 6.82
N ALA A 142 -2.13 -1.62 6.73
CA ALA A 142 -2.00 -2.41 5.52
C ALA A 142 -3.26 -3.25 5.28
N CYS A 143 -3.66 -3.42 4.02
CA CYS A 143 -4.91 -4.10 3.68
C CYS A 143 -4.70 -5.28 2.72
N ALA A 144 -5.65 -6.21 2.74
CA ALA A 144 -5.79 -7.37 1.86
C ALA A 144 -7.23 -7.44 1.33
N HIS A 145 -7.50 -6.67 0.26
CA HIS A 145 -8.85 -6.51 -0.30
C HIS A 145 -9.50 -7.79 -0.85
N ARG A 146 -8.72 -8.85 -1.11
CA ARG A 146 -9.22 -10.14 -1.63
C ARG A 146 -9.40 -11.20 -0.54
N TYR A 147 -9.29 -10.82 0.73
CA TYR A 147 -9.63 -11.71 1.84
C TYR A 147 -11.10 -12.15 1.75
N VAL A 148 -11.32 -13.46 1.76
CA VAL A 148 -12.64 -14.08 1.70
C VAL A 148 -12.90 -14.84 3.00
N LYS A 149 -14.09 -14.68 3.56
CA LYS A 149 -14.58 -15.45 4.71
C LYS A 149 -16.04 -15.85 4.49
N ASN A 150 -16.40 -17.09 4.83
CA ASN A 150 -17.76 -17.60 4.69
C ASN A 150 -18.35 -17.38 3.28
N ASN A 151 -17.55 -17.65 2.24
CA ASN A 151 -17.89 -17.41 0.83
C ASN A 151 -18.22 -15.95 0.45
N ALA A 152 -17.81 -14.96 1.26
CA ALA A 152 -17.93 -13.53 0.95
C ALA A 152 -16.56 -12.86 0.83
N ALA A 153 -16.36 -12.08 -0.23
CA ALA A 153 -15.15 -11.29 -0.46
C ALA A 153 -15.23 -9.97 0.30
N LEU A 154 -14.81 -10.02 1.57
CA LEU A 154 -14.98 -8.93 2.52
C LEU A 154 -13.86 -7.89 2.42
N GLY A 155 -12.63 -8.36 2.18
CA GLY A 155 -11.42 -7.56 2.44
C GLY A 155 -11.12 -7.43 3.94
N ILE A 156 -9.87 -7.16 4.28
CA ILE A 156 -9.38 -7.02 5.66
C ILE A 156 -8.27 -5.98 5.72
N CYS A 157 -8.17 -5.24 6.82
CA CYS A 157 -7.07 -4.33 7.09
C CYS A 157 -6.51 -4.55 8.49
N TYR A 158 -5.20 -4.34 8.63
CA TYR A 158 -4.44 -4.46 9.87
C TYR A 158 -3.87 -3.09 10.22
N THR A 159 -4.11 -2.61 11.45
CA THR A 159 -3.44 -1.42 11.98
C THR A 159 -2.22 -1.81 12.79
N PHE A 160 -1.24 -0.91 12.79
CA PHE A 160 0.02 -1.04 13.50
C PHE A 160 0.26 0.20 14.34
N MET A 161 0.89 0.03 15.51
CA MET A 161 1.37 1.13 16.34
C MET A 161 2.56 1.86 15.69
N GLN A 162 3.08 2.90 16.35
CA GLN A 162 4.20 3.69 15.83
C GLN A 162 5.51 2.90 15.70
N THR A 163 5.67 1.84 16.48
CA THR A 163 6.79 0.89 16.42
C THR A 163 6.64 -0.15 15.31
N LEU A 164 5.50 -0.12 14.59
CA LEU A 164 5.04 -1.11 13.63
C LEU A 164 4.66 -2.46 14.24
N ASP A 165 4.43 -2.49 15.56
CA ASP A 165 3.81 -3.64 16.22
C ASP A 165 2.32 -3.72 15.85
N PHE A 166 1.80 -4.94 15.72
CA PHE A 166 0.38 -5.17 15.44
C PHE A 166 -0.52 -4.55 16.51
N ASP A 167 -1.57 -3.84 16.08
CA ASP A 167 -2.54 -3.16 16.94
C ASP A 167 -3.92 -3.83 16.85
N SER A 168 -4.56 -3.79 15.66
CA SER A 168 -5.92 -4.33 15.52
C SER A 168 -6.29 -4.70 14.08
N ILE A 169 -7.43 -5.40 13.93
CA ILE A 169 -7.97 -5.87 12.64
C ILE A 169 -9.31 -5.18 12.35
N PHE A 170 -9.50 -4.78 11.09
CA PHE A 170 -10.73 -4.18 10.58
C PHE A 170 -11.29 -4.99 9.40
N ILE A 171 -12.54 -5.44 9.52
CA ILE A 171 -13.31 -6.10 8.46
C ILE A 171 -14.71 -5.45 8.42
N PRO A 172 -14.86 -4.28 7.78
CA PRO A 172 -16.08 -3.48 7.89
C PRO A 172 -17.32 -4.22 7.37
N CYS A 173 -17.15 -5.02 6.33
CA CYS A 173 -18.25 -5.72 5.68
C CYS A 173 -18.65 -7.05 6.35
N ASN A 174 -17.94 -7.50 7.38
CA ASN A 174 -18.21 -8.80 8.03
C ASN A 174 -19.60 -8.87 8.70
N ARG A 175 -20.07 -7.75 9.25
CA ARG A 175 -21.36 -7.67 9.96
C ARG A 175 -22.50 -7.12 9.11
N LEU A 176 -22.26 -6.91 7.82
CA LEU A 176 -23.26 -6.44 6.86
C LEU A 176 -23.94 -7.64 6.18
N SER A 177 -25.07 -7.40 5.50
CA SER A 177 -25.78 -8.47 4.79
C SER A 177 -24.94 -9.03 3.65
N HIS A 178 -24.93 -10.35 3.51
CA HIS A 178 -24.40 -11.07 2.34
C HIS A 178 -25.47 -11.95 1.68
N ARG A 179 -26.74 -11.79 2.08
CA ARG A 179 -27.86 -12.65 1.61
C ARG A 179 -28.06 -12.49 0.10
N HIS A 180 -28.17 -11.25 -0.36
CA HIS A 180 -28.23 -10.92 -1.78
C HIS A 180 -26.83 -10.54 -2.25
N TYR A 181 -25.89 -11.48 -2.14
CA TYR A 181 -24.45 -11.37 -2.43
C TYR A 181 -23.98 -10.12 -3.21
N LEU A 182 -24.46 -9.94 -4.44
CA LEU A 182 -24.11 -8.82 -5.34
C LEU A 182 -24.78 -7.49 -4.99
N GLN A 183 -26.02 -7.51 -4.51
CA GLN A 183 -26.82 -6.33 -4.15
C GLN A 183 -26.51 -5.82 -2.74
N ASP A 184 -25.91 -6.66 -1.90
CA ASP A 184 -25.46 -6.31 -0.55
C ASP A 184 -23.93 -6.12 -0.52
N PHE A 185 -23.23 -6.66 0.49
CA PHE A 185 -21.79 -6.48 0.73
C PHE A 185 -20.99 -7.77 0.55
N GLY A 186 -21.51 -8.76 -0.19
CA GLY A 186 -20.85 -10.04 -0.41
C GLY A 186 -19.57 -9.94 -1.24
N LEU A 187 -19.42 -8.88 -2.03
CA LEU A 187 -18.23 -8.56 -2.83
C LEU A 187 -17.54 -7.27 -2.40
N CYS A 188 -17.76 -6.82 -1.17
CA CYS A 188 -17.27 -5.55 -0.65
C CYS A 188 -15.80 -5.21 -0.98
N GLN A 189 -14.89 -6.18 -0.85
CA GLN A 189 -13.45 -6.00 -1.14
C GLN A 189 -12.85 -4.74 -0.46
N ALA A 190 -13.23 -4.50 0.79
CA ALA A 190 -12.77 -3.33 1.54
C ALA A 190 -11.24 -3.33 1.68
N GLY A 191 -10.66 -2.14 1.58
CA GLY A 191 -9.21 -1.96 1.70
C GLY A 191 -8.46 -2.09 0.37
N LEU A 192 -9.16 -2.08 -0.78
CA LEU A 192 -8.50 -1.84 -2.07
C LEU A 192 -7.80 -0.47 -2.08
N SER A 193 -8.42 0.51 -1.43
CA SER A 193 -7.81 1.78 -1.03
C SER A 193 -8.12 2.03 0.43
N ALA A 194 -7.21 2.71 1.13
CA ALA A 194 -7.39 3.04 2.53
C ALA A 194 -6.48 4.22 2.92
N VAL A 195 -6.95 5.03 3.87
CA VAL A 195 -6.18 6.12 4.47
C VAL A 195 -6.52 6.21 5.95
N ILE A 196 -5.54 6.59 6.74
CA ILE A 196 -5.70 6.85 8.17
C ILE A 196 -5.38 8.32 8.43
N GLY A 197 -6.41 9.07 8.87
CA GLY A 197 -6.36 10.51 9.11
C GLY A 197 -5.65 10.86 10.43
N GLN A 198 -5.51 12.16 10.73
CA GLN A 198 -4.77 12.62 11.90
C GLN A 198 -5.43 12.27 13.25
N ASP A 199 -6.76 12.13 13.26
CA ASP A 199 -7.59 11.83 14.45
C ASP A 199 -7.95 10.34 14.55
N ASP A 200 -7.08 9.46 14.05
CA ASP A 200 -7.34 8.00 13.92
C ASP A 200 -8.58 7.64 13.07
N ALA A 201 -9.12 8.61 12.33
CA ALA A 201 -10.19 8.40 11.38
C ALA A 201 -9.71 7.48 10.25
N PHE A 202 -10.24 6.27 10.21
CA PHE A 202 -9.86 5.26 9.23
C PHE A 202 -10.90 5.16 8.12
N VAL A 203 -10.48 5.42 6.88
CA VAL A 203 -11.34 5.42 5.69
C VAL A 203 -10.88 4.33 4.74
N MET A 204 -11.81 3.54 4.23
CA MET A 204 -11.56 2.44 3.30
C MET A 204 -12.48 2.52 2.09
N GLY A 205 -11.94 2.26 0.90
CA GLY A 205 -12.74 2.01 -0.29
C GLY A 205 -13.24 0.56 -0.32
N ALA A 206 -14.50 0.37 -0.70
CA ALA A 206 -15.19 -0.92 -0.78
C ALA A 206 -15.90 -1.10 -2.13
N PRO A 207 -15.13 -1.22 -3.23
CA PRO A 207 -15.60 -1.03 -4.60
C PRO A 207 -16.58 -2.08 -5.11
N GLY A 208 -16.72 -3.24 -4.47
CA GLY A 208 -17.67 -4.27 -4.88
C GLY A 208 -18.92 -4.32 -4.03
N SER A 209 -19.16 -3.30 -3.21
CA SER A 209 -20.42 -3.16 -2.47
C SER A 209 -21.55 -2.78 -3.41
N VAL A 210 -22.76 -3.30 -3.15
CA VAL A 210 -24.03 -2.86 -3.77
C VAL A 210 -23.93 -2.69 -5.29
N LEU A 211 -23.73 -3.80 -6.01
CA LEU A 211 -23.59 -3.83 -7.48
C LEU A 211 -22.44 -2.96 -8.02
N TRP A 212 -21.32 -2.89 -7.30
CA TRP A 212 -20.14 -2.09 -7.67
C TRP A 212 -20.44 -0.59 -7.85
N GLN A 213 -21.33 -0.05 -7.02
CA GLN A 213 -21.57 1.40 -6.93
C GLN A 213 -20.39 2.12 -6.29
#